data_AF-A0A9D2FBC9-F1
#
_entry.id   AF-A0A9D2FBC9-F1
#
_cell.length_a   1.000
_cell.length_b   1.000
_cell.length_c   1.000
_cell.angle_alpha   90.00
_cell.angle_beta   90.00
_cell.angle_gamma   90.00
#
_symmetry.space_group_name_H-M   'P 1'
#
loop_
_entity.id
_entity.type
_entity.pdbx_description
1 polymer ?
#
loop_
_entity_poly.entity_id
_entity_poly.type
_entity_poly.pdbx_seq_one_letter_code
_entity_poly.pdbx_strand_id
1 'polypeptide(L)'
;MIRLKQAVIVEGKYDRIKLAGILDATIIETGGFRIFKDPEKRLLIRTLAEKNGIIVLTDSDVAGFKIRSFIKSIAPNGKVIQAYIPPLPGKEKRKAVPSKEGFLGVEGTPDAILLAALQKAGVFFEYESAPSQHITKTDLYLDG
;
A
#
# COMPACT_ATOMS: atom_id res chain seq x y z
N MET A 1 3.54 1.81 -13.73
CA MET A 1 3.24 1.31 -12.36
C MET A 1 4.34 1.80 -11.44
N ILE A 2 4.06 1.94 -10.14
CA ILE A 2 5.06 2.39 -9.16
C ILE A 2 5.72 1.18 -8.53
N ARG A 3 7.04 1.08 -8.61
CA ARG A 3 7.78 -0.05 -8.07
C ARG A 3 8.14 0.16 -6.61
N LEU A 4 7.84 -0.83 -5.76
CA LEU A 4 8.20 -0.81 -4.35
C LEU A 4 8.99 -2.07 -3.99
N LYS A 5 10.07 -1.90 -3.22
CA LYS A 5 10.87 -3.01 -2.68
C LYS A 5 10.22 -3.62 -1.43
N GLN A 6 9.47 -2.79 -0.70
CA GLN A 6 8.74 -3.17 0.50
C GLN A 6 7.46 -3.93 0.12
N ALA A 7 7.09 -4.92 0.95
CA ALA A 7 5.79 -5.57 0.81
C ALA A 7 4.69 -4.66 1.39
N VAL A 8 3.53 -4.63 0.74
CA VAL A 8 2.37 -3.84 1.19
C VAL A 8 1.35 -4.77 1.86
N ILE A 9 1.01 -4.47 3.11
CA ILE A 9 0.04 -5.22 3.90
C ILE A 9 -1.30 -4.49 3.87
N VAL A 10 -2.35 -5.19 3.46
CA VAL A 10 -3.72 -4.69 3.35
C VAL A 10 -4.71 -5.56 4.11
N GLU A 11 -5.89 -5.03 4.40
CA GLU A 11 -6.91 -5.77 5.17
C GLU A 11 -7.64 -6.81 4.33
N GLY A 12 -8.12 -6.40 3.15
CA GLY A 12 -9.02 -7.19 2.32
C GLY A 12 -8.53 -7.43 0.90
N LYS A 13 -9.20 -8.39 0.25
CA LYS A 13 -8.95 -8.74 -1.15
C LYS A 13 -9.15 -7.58 -2.12
N TYR A 14 -10.08 -6.68 -1.83
CA TYR A 14 -10.42 -5.56 -2.72
C TYR A 14 -9.35 -4.48 -2.69
N ASP A 15 -8.79 -4.22 -1.51
CA ASP A 15 -7.62 -3.34 -1.33
C ASP A 15 -6.43 -3.89 -2.11
N ARG A 16 -6.21 -5.22 -2.05
CA ARG A 16 -5.17 -5.89 -2.83
C ARG A 16 -5.37 -5.68 -4.33
N ILE A 17 -6.58 -5.89 -4.84
CA ILE A 17 -6.89 -5.71 -6.26
C ILE A 17 -6.64 -4.25 -6.68
N LYS A 18 -7.10 -3.29 -5.87
CA LYS A 18 -6.94 -1.87 -6.13
C LYS A 18 -5.46 -1.47 -6.20
N LEU A 19 -4.67 -1.89 -5.21
CA LEU A 19 -3.24 -1.57 -5.15
C LEU A 19 -2.43 -2.32 -6.19
N ALA A 20 -2.80 -3.54 -6.57
CA ALA A 20 -2.12 -4.30 -7.62
C ALA A 20 -2.22 -3.62 -9.00
N GLY A 21 -3.25 -2.80 -9.23
CA GLY A 21 -3.36 -1.98 -10.44
C GLY A 21 -2.45 -0.74 -10.46
N ILE A 22 -1.88 -0.36 -9.31
CA ILE A 22 -1.11 0.88 -9.13
C ILE A 22 0.37 0.58 -8.85
N LEU A 23 0.62 -0.45 -8.03
CA LEU A 23 1.91 -0.79 -7.45
C LEU A 23 2.46 -2.09 -8.06
N ASP A 24 3.72 -2.07 -8.45
CA ASP A 24 4.54 -3.26 -8.68
C ASP A 24 5.25 -3.62 -7.36
N ALA A 25 4.55 -4.38 -6.51
CA ALA A 25 5.00 -4.75 -5.18
C ALA A 25 4.36 -6.05 -4.70
N THR A 26 4.98 -6.73 -3.74
CA THR A 26 4.35 -7.86 -3.05
C THR A 26 3.22 -7.34 -2.15
N ILE A 27 1.97 -7.62 -2.50
CA ILE A 27 0.80 -7.22 -1.70
C ILE A 27 0.22 -8.42 -0.95
N ILE A 28 0.17 -8.33 0.38
CA ILE A 28 -0.28 -9.38 1.29
C ILE A 28 -1.56 -8.93 1.99
N GLU A 29 -2.59 -9.77 1.94
CA GLU A 29 -3.84 -9.57 2.67
C GLU A 29 -3.80 -10.22 4.06
N THR A 30 -4.28 -9.51 5.07
CA THR A 30 -4.42 -10.04 6.45
C THR A 30 -5.68 -10.90 6.59
N GLY A 31 -6.68 -10.68 5.74
CA GLY A 31 -8.00 -11.33 5.84
C GLY A 31 -8.77 -10.83 7.07
N GLY A 32 -8.65 -9.54 7.37
CA GLY A 32 -9.16 -8.94 8.60
C GLY A 32 -8.49 -9.53 9.84
N PHE A 33 -9.30 -10.01 10.80
CA PHE A 33 -8.81 -10.57 12.06
C PHE A 33 -8.25 -11.99 11.96
N ARG A 34 -8.25 -12.62 10.76
CA ARG A 34 -7.64 -13.94 10.58
C ARG A 34 -6.15 -13.94 10.88
N ILE A 35 -5.47 -12.81 10.66
CA ILE A 35 -4.03 -12.66 10.95
C ILE A 35 -3.64 -12.94 12.39
N PHE A 36 -4.57 -12.79 13.35
CA PHE A 36 -4.29 -13.09 14.76
C PHE A 36 -4.09 -14.59 15.03
N LYS A 37 -4.72 -15.45 14.22
CA LYS A 37 -4.70 -16.91 14.39
C LYS A 37 -3.85 -17.63 13.35
N ASP A 38 -3.20 -16.89 12.44
CA ASP A 38 -2.45 -17.45 11.32
C ASP A 38 -0.93 -17.38 11.60
N PRO A 39 -0.29 -18.46 12.09
CA PRO A 39 1.15 -18.47 12.39
C PRO A 39 2.02 -18.26 11.15
N GLU A 40 1.63 -18.82 10.00
CA GLU A 40 2.42 -18.76 8.78
C GLU A 40 2.44 -17.33 8.23
N LYS A 41 1.29 -16.67 8.15
CA LYS A 41 1.26 -15.26 7.73
C LYS A 41 2.02 -14.35 8.69
N ARG A 42 1.93 -14.59 10.00
CA ARG A 42 2.68 -13.80 10.99
C ARG A 42 4.18 -13.93 10.77
N LEU A 43 4.67 -15.16 10.54
CA LEU A 43 6.08 -15.41 10.24
C LEU A 43 6.48 -14.73 8.93
N LEU A 44 5.67 -14.84 7.88
CA LEU A 44 5.94 -14.19 6.60
C LEU A 44 6.06 -12.66 6.73
N ILE A 45 5.10 -12.01 7.40
CA ILE A 45 5.10 -10.56 7.62
C ILE A 45 6.35 -10.14 8.41
N ARG A 46 6.70 -10.88 9.47
CA ARG A 46 7.89 -10.61 10.27
C ARG A 46 9.17 -10.70 9.43
N THR A 47 9.34 -11.78 8.67
CA THR A 47 10.52 -11.99 7.80
C THR A 47 10.64 -10.88 6.76
N LEU A 48 9.53 -10.46 6.16
CA LEU A 48 9.53 -9.36 5.19
C LEU A 48 9.88 -8.01 5.84
N ALA A 49 9.35 -7.77 7.04
CA ALA A 49 9.63 -6.55 7.80
C ALA A 49 11.12 -6.44 8.17
N GLU A 50 11.77 -7.55 8.51
CA GLU A 50 13.20 -7.60 8.83
C GLU A 50 14.08 -7.48 7.57
N LYS A 51 13.68 -8.11 6.45
CA LYS A 51 14.49 -8.16 5.22
C LYS A 51 14.44 -6.88 4.38
N ASN A 52 13.24 -6.52 3.92
CA ASN A 52 13.04 -5.40 2.97
C ASN A 52 12.24 -4.26 3.60
N GLY A 53 11.52 -4.52 4.69
CA GLY A 53 10.51 -3.65 5.25
C GLY A 53 9.12 -3.90 4.69
N ILE A 54 8.11 -3.49 5.46
CA ILE A 54 6.70 -3.59 5.10
C ILE A 54 6.03 -2.22 5.20
N ILE A 55 5.03 -2.01 4.35
CA ILE A 55 4.15 -0.85 4.38
C ILE A 55 2.77 -1.36 4.77
N VAL A 56 2.22 -0.88 5.88
CA VAL A 56 0.86 -1.22 6.31
C VAL A 56 -0.07 -0.13 5.81
N LEU A 57 -1.02 -0.51 4.97
CA LEU A 57 -2.00 0.39 4.37
C LEU A 57 -3.39 -0.17 4.66
N THR A 58 -4.06 0.45 5.64
CA THR A 58 -5.32 -0.03 6.23
C THR A 58 -6.29 1.13 6.40
N ASP A 59 -7.58 0.82 6.43
CA ASP A 59 -8.65 1.82 6.57
C ASP A 59 -8.54 2.56 7.90
N SER A 60 -8.94 3.83 7.93
CA SER A 60 -8.90 4.67 9.14
C SER A 60 -10.01 4.34 10.16
N ASP A 61 -10.41 3.07 10.26
CA ASP A 61 -11.43 2.59 11.18
C ASP A 61 -10.84 1.79 12.36
N VAL A 62 -11.72 1.42 13.30
CA VAL A 62 -11.37 0.63 14.50
C VAL A 62 -10.75 -0.74 14.15
N ALA A 63 -11.20 -1.39 13.07
CA ALA A 63 -10.70 -2.71 12.68
C ALA A 63 -9.27 -2.61 12.17
N GLY A 64 -9.03 -1.66 11.27
CA GLY A 64 -7.72 -1.28 10.82
C GLY A 64 -6.81 -0.98 12.00
N PHE A 65 -7.21 -0.14 12.97
CA PHE A 65 -6.36 0.25 14.13
C PHE A 65 -5.82 -0.96 14.89
N LYS A 66 -6.67 -1.97 15.10
CA LYS A 66 -6.26 -3.22 15.75
C LYS A 66 -5.26 -4.01 14.91
N ILE A 67 -5.50 -4.10 13.60
CA ILE A 67 -4.61 -4.83 12.67
C ILE A 67 -3.24 -4.16 12.60
N ARG A 68 -3.16 -2.83 12.44
CA ARG A 68 -1.87 -2.12 12.40
C ARG A 68 -1.09 -2.24 13.70
N SER A 69 -1.78 -2.13 14.85
CA SER A 69 -1.15 -2.32 16.16
C SER A 69 -0.57 -3.74 16.31
N PHE A 70 -1.33 -4.74 15.87
CA PHE A 70 -0.88 -6.12 15.90
C PHE A 70 0.33 -6.37 14.98
N ILE A 71 0.30 -5.89 13.74
CA ILE A 71 1.44 -6.01 12.81
C ILE A 71 2.69 -5.36 13.41
N LYS A 72 2.54 -4.20 14.03
CA LYS A 72 3.64 -3.53 14.74
C LYS A 72 4.18 -4.38 15.91
N SER A 73 3.32 -5.07 16.65
CA SER A 73 3.72 -5.93 17.77
C SER A 73 4.47 -7.20 17.34
N ILE A 74 4.15 -7.77 16.18
CA ILE A 74 4.81 -9.01 15.70
C ILE A 74 6.13 -8.75 14.98
N ALA A 75 6.39 -7.51 14.56
CA ALA A 75 7.60 -7.08 13.86
C ALA A 75 8.32 -5.92 14.61
N PRO A 76 8.71 -6.10 15.89
CA PRO A 76 9.27 -5.01 16.70
C PRO A 76 10.63 -4.50 16.18
N ASN A 77 11.41 -5.39 15.56
CA ASN A 77 12.74 -5.07 15.01
C ASN A 77 12.71 -4.83 13.49
N GLY A 78 11.53 -4.98 12.87
CA GLY A 78 11.36 -4.82 11.42
C GLY A 78 11.11 -3.37 11.03
N LYS A 79 11.40 -3.05 9.77
CA LYS A 79 11.04 -1.75 9.18
C LYS A 79 9.55 -1.75 8.84
N VAL A 80 8.73 -1.12 9.67
CA VAL A 80 7.28 -1.02 9.49
C VAL A 80 6.90 0.44 9.19
N ILE A 81 6.50 0.70 7.96
CA ILE A 81 5.97 2.01 7.53
C ILE A 81 4.45 1.97 7.65
N GLN A 82 3.86 2.97 8.30
CA GLN A 82 2.41 3.08 8.46
C GLN A 82 1.89 4.15 7.50
N ALA A 83 1.10 3.74 6.51
CA ALA A 83 0.49 4.64 5.54
C ALA A 83 -0.99 4.87 5.92
N TYR A 84 -1.30 6.10 6.32
CA TYR A 84 -2.64 6.49 6.76
C TYR A 84 -3.41 7.13 5.60
N ILE A 85 -4.58 6.58 5.31
CA ILE A 85 -5.52 7.18 4.35
C ILE A 85 -6.35 8.23 5.08
N PRO A 86 -6.50 9.45 4.53
CA PRO A 86 -7.37 10.45 5.15
C PRO A 86 -8.83 9.95 5.20
N PRO A 87 -9.61 10.31 6.24
CA PRO A 87 -11.02 9.95 6.29
C PRO A 87 -11.77 10.67 5.15
N LEU A 88 -12.22 9.90 4.16
CA LEU A 88 -12.96 10.42 3.01
C LEU A 88 -14.43 10.00 3.15
N PRO A 89 -15.40 10.93 3.24
CA PRO A 89 -16.80 10.57 3.34
C PRO A 89 -17.26 9.83 2.07
N GLY A 90 -17.97 8.73 2.24
CA GLY A 90 -18.54 7.99 1.13
C GLY A 90 -18.89 6.54 1.42
N LYS A 91 -19.35 5.86 0.38
CA LYS A 91 -19.74 4.45 0.42
C LYS A 91 -19.06 3.69 -0.70
N GLU A 92 -18.37 2.61 -0.37
CA GLU A 92 -17.85 1.68 -1.37
C GLU A 92 -18.98 1.12 -2.23
N LYS A 93 -18.78 1.05 -3.55
CA LYS A 93 -19.80 0.60 -4.51
C LYS A 93 -20.39 -0.77 -4.18
N ARG A 94 -19.58 -1.68 -3.63
CA ARG A 94 -20.00 -3.04 -3.24
C ARG A 94 -20.85 -3.09 -1.96
N LYS A 95 -20.77 -2.07 -1.10
CA LYS A 95 -21.45 -2.07 0.21
C LYS A 95 -22.84 -1.44 0.04
N ALA A 96 -23.88 -2.13 0.52
CA ALA A 96 -25.24 -1.60 0.51
C ALA A 96 -25.37 -0.37 1.44
N VAL A 97 -24.71 -0.42 2.60
CA VAL A 97 -24.70 0.60 3.65
C VAL A 97 -23.27 1.17 3.77
N PRO A 98 -23.08 2.47 4.04
CA PRO A 98 -21.76 3.01 4.39
C PRO A 98 -21.11 2.25 5.55
N SER A 99 -19.79 2.32 5.61
CA SER A 99 -19.02 1.82 6.75
C SER A 99 -19.53 2.47 8.04
N LYS A 100 -19.28 1.84 9.20
CA LYS A 100 -19.79 2.32 10.50
C LYS A 100 -19.39 3.77 10.81
N GLU A 101 -18.27 4.23 10.23
CA GLU A 101 -17.74 5.59 10.35
C GLU A 101 -18.08 6.50 9.15
N GLY A 102 -18.78 6.00 8.14
CA GLY A 102 -19.18 6.79 6.97
C GLY A 102 -18.07 7.09 5.96
N PHE A 103 -16.88 6.48 6.14
CA PHE A 103 -15.73 6.71 5.27
C PHE A 103 -15.53 5.62 4.21
N LEU A 104 -14.91 6.03 3.09
CA LEU A 104 -14.39 5.15 2.04
C LEU A 104 -13.16 4.40 2.56
N GLY A 105 -13.12 3.09 2.33
CA GLY A 105 -11.90 2.30 2.50
C GLY A 105 -10.90 2.48 1.36
N VAL A 106 -9.81 1.71 1.41
CA VAL A 106 -8.72 1.73 0.41
C VAL A 106 -9.26 1.51 -1.01
N GLU A 107 -10.15 0.53 -1.19
CA GLU A 107 -10.81 0.24 -2.48
C GLU A 107 -11.51 1.47 -3.08
N GLY A 108 -12.20 2.25 -2.25
CA GLY A 108 -12.97 3.42 -2.65
C GLY A 108 -12.14 4.69 -2.77
N THR A 109 -10.89 4.67 -2.31
CA THR A 109 -10.03 5.84 -2.29
C THR A 109 -9.42 6.11 -3.67
N PRO A 110 -9.47 7.35 -4.17
CA PRO A 110 -8.80 7.75 -5.41
C PRO A 110 -7.30 7.46 -5.38
N ASP A 111 -6.75 7.03 -6.51
CA ASP A 111 -5.34 6.62 -6.65
C ASP A 111 -4.39 7.74 -6.20
N ALA A 112 -4.68 8.99 -6.59
CA ALA A 112 -3.90 10.16 -6.19
C ALA A 112 -3.77 10.30 -4.66
N ILE A 113 -4.82 9.94 -3.91
CA ILE A 113 -4.81 10.02 -2.45
C ILE A 113 -4.02 8.85 -1.85
N LEU A 114 -4.13 7.65 -2.41
CA LEU A 114 -3.32 6.50 -2.00
C LEU A 114 -1.83 6.77 -2.21
N LEU A 115 -1.47 7.36 -3.34
CA LEU A 115 -0.09 7.76 -3.64
C LEU A 115 0.39 8.87 -2.69
N ALA A 116 -0.42 9.88 -2.44
CA ALA A 116 -0.09 10.93 -1.49
C ALA A 116 0.09 10.38 -0.05
N ALA A 117 -0.72 9.41 0.36
CA ALA A 117 -0.60 8.74 1.66
C ALA A 117 0.73 7.98 1.79
N LEU A 118 1.12 7.25 0.75
CA LEU A 118 2.40 6.55 0.67
C LEU A 118 3.59 7.53 0.71
N GLN A 119 3.54 8.62 -0.07
CA GLN A 119 4.58 9.66 -0.04
C GLN A 119 4.72 10.32 1.34
N LYS A 120 3.58 10.68 1.96
CA LYS A 120 3.56 11.24 3.32
C LYS A 120 4.14 10.28 4.36
N ALA A 121 3.98 8.98 4.15
CA ALA A 121 4.55 7.95 5.00
C ALA A 121 6.06 7.73 4.77
N GLY A 122 6.69 8.49 3.87
CA GLY A 122 8.11 8.35 3.55
C GLY A 122 8.42 7.21 2.58
N VAL A 123 7.43 6.75 1.82
CA VAL A 123 7.65 5.76 0.76
C VAL A 123 8.14 6.49 -0.49
N PHE A 124 9.40 6.29 -0.83
CA PHE A 124 9.98 6.83 -2.06
C PHE A 124 9.69 5.90 -3.24
N PHE A 125 9.17 6.49 -4.32
CA PHE A 125 8.83 5.78 -5.53
C PHE A 125 10.01 5.81 -6.50
N GLU A 126 10.48 4.63 -6.90
CA GLU A 126 11.27 4.51 -8.12
C GLU A 126 10.26 4.59 -9.27
N TYR A 127 10.17 5.77 -9.90
CA TYR A 127 9.51 5.86 -11.19
C TYR A 127 10.41 5.15 -12.21
N GLU A 128 9.87 4.19 -12.95
CA GLU A 128 10.42 3.93 -14.27
C GLU A 128 10.26 5.24 -15.04
N SER A 129 11.36 5.99 -15.16
CA SER A 129 11.49 6.96 -16.21
C SER A 129 11.13 6.23 -17.50
N ALA A 130 10.10 6.70 -18.20
CA ALA A 130 9.95 6.38 -19.62
C ALA A 130 11.35 6.50 -20.24
N PRO A 131 11.75 5.57 -21.13
CA PRO A 131 13.12 5.54 -21.64
C PRO A 131 13.46 6.95 -22.07
N SER A 132 14.42 7.57 -21.36
CA SER A 132 14.93 8.88 -21.75
C SER A 132 15.29 8.71 -23.21
N GLN A 133 14.63 9.43 -24.11
CA GLN A 133 15.10 9.53 -25.49
C GLN A 133 16.54 10.00 -25.36
N HIS A 134 17.47 9.08 -25.54
CA HIS A 134 18.88 9.42 -25.60
C HIS A 134 19.01 10.26 -26.86
N ILE A 135 19.01 11.58 -26.69
CA ILE A 135 19.34 12.50 -27.78
C ILE A 135 20.74 12.08 -28.23
N THR A 136 20.82 11.50 -29.41
CA THR A 136 22.09 11.08 -30.00
C THR A 136 22.78 12.28 -30.62
N LYS A 137 24.09 12.21 -30.83
CA LYS A 137 24.83 13.26 -31.57
C LYS A 137 24.24 13.50 -32.96
N THR A 138 23.60 12.48 -33.55
CA THR A 138 22.92 12.56 -34.84
C THR A 138 21.67 13.44 -34.77
N ASP A 139 20.88 13.33 -33.69
CA ASP A 139 19.68 14.15 -33.50
C ASP A 139 20.02 15.65 -33.36
N LEU A 140 21.14 15.96 -32.70
CA LEU A 140 21.68 17.34 -32.60
C LEU A 140 22.27 17.87 -33.92
N TYR A 141 22.71 16.98 -34.83
CA TYR A 141 23.29 17.38 -36.11
C TYR A 141 22.23 17.66 -37.18
N LEU A 142 21.04 17.07 -37.05
CA LEU A 142 19.93 17.23 -38.01
C LEU A 142 19.03 18.44 -37.70
N ASP A 143 19.17 19.06 -36.52
CA ASP A 143 18.36 20.20 -36.05
C ASP A 143 19.06 21.57 -36.29
N GLY A 144 20.16 21.58 -37.07
CA GLY A 144 20.91 22.78 -37.49
C GLY A 144 21.20 22.77 -38.98
#